data_AF-Q1H0N8-F1
#
_entry.id   AF-Q1H0N8-F1
#
_cell.length_a   1.000
_cell.length_b   1.000
_cell.length_c   1.000
_cell.angle_alpha   90.00
_cell.angle_beta   90.00
_cell.angle_gamma   90.00
#
_symmetry.space_group_name_H-M   'P 1'
#
loop_
_entity.id
_entity.type
_entity.pdbx_description
1 polymer ?
#
loop_
_entity_poly.entity_id
_entity_poly.type
_entity_poly.pdbx_seq_one_letter_code
_entity_poly.pdbx_strand_id
1 'polypeptide(L)' 'MLLFPEGMIKLNGGAGEVIKRVDGRRSVADIVADVRAAFPDVGDIESDVIAMLDLAVEKAWLEKRA' A
#
# COMPACT_ATOMS: atom_id res chain seq x y z
N MET A 1 -12.65 0.05 -7.79
CA MET A 1 -11.94 0.32 -9.06
C MET A 1 -11.73 1.83 -9.09
N LEU A 2 -10.51 2.30 -8.83
CA LEU A 2 -10.16 3.72 -8.80
C LEU A 2 -9.33 4.00 -10.06
N LEU A 3 -9.83 4.86 -10.95
CA LEU A 3 -9.13 5.33 -12.14
C LEU A 3 -8.44 6.65 -11.80
N PHE A 4 -7.15 6.78 -12.14
CA PHE A 4 -6.49 8.07 -12.28
C PHE A 4 -5.91 8.23 -13.69
N PRO A 5 -5.89 9.45 -14.24
CA PRO A 5 -5.70 9.73 -15.67
C PRO A 5 -4.26 9.58 -16.23
N GLU A 6 -3.24 9.26 -15.43
CA GLU A 6 -1.84 9.24 -15.90
C GLU A 6 -1.15 7.87 -15.90
N GLY A 7 -1.87 6.78 -15.64
CA GLY A 7 -1.29 5.45 -15.81
C GLY A 7 -2.04 4.41 -15.01
N MET A 8 -2.63 3.46 -15.72
CA MET A 8 -3.22 2.27 -15.14
C MET A 8 -2.12 1.44 -14.45
N ILE A 9 -1.86 1.69 -13.17
CA ILE A 9 -1.02 0.77 -12.39
C ILE A 9 -1.86 -0.47 -12.15
N LYS A 10 -1.53 -1.54 -12.88
CA LYS A 10 -1.94 -2.90 -12.55
C LYS A 10 -1.23 -3.25 -11.24
N LEU A 11 -1.80 -2.82 -10.13
CA LEU A 11 -1.40 -3.26 -8.81
C LEU A 11 -1.68 -4.76 -8.77
N ASN A 12 -0.64 -5.58 -8.93
CA ASN A 12 -0.74 -7.03 -8.66
C ASN A 12 -1.42 -7.18 -7.30
N GLY A 13 -2.41 -8.06 -7.17
CA GLY A 13 -3.48 -7.99 -6.17
C GLY A 13 -3.09 -7.64 -4.71
N GLY A 14 -1.86 -7.91 -4.27
CA GLY A 14 -1.34 -7.46 -2.97
C GLY A 14 -1.17 -5.94 -2.87
N ALA A 15 -0.60 -5.29 -3.87
CA ALA A 15 -0.27 -3.87 -3.87
C ALA A 15 -1.52 -2.96 -3.77
N GLY A 16 -2.63 -3.37 -4.41
CA GLY A 16 -3.90 -2.65 -4.35
C GLY A 16 -4.57 -2.73 -2.98
N GLU A 17 -4.37 -3.85 -2.29
CA GLU A 17 -4.88 -4.07 -0.94
C GLU A 17 -4.11 -3.26 0.11
N VAL A 18 -2.81 -3.02 -0.07
CA VAL A 18 -2.04 -2.13 0.82
C VAL A 18 -2.56 -0.71 0.75
N ILE A 19 -2.66 -0.12 -0.46
CA ILE A 19 -3.10 1.28 -0.64
C ILE A 19 -4.52 1.51 -0.08
N LYS A 20 -5.44 0.55 -0.28
CA LYS A 20 -6.80 0.65 0.27
C LYS A 20 -6.86 0.75 1.79
N ARG A 21 -5.86 0.23 2.49
CA ARG A 21 -5.78 0.25 3.96
C ARG A 21 -5.16 1.53 4.50
N VAL A 22 -4.58 2.35 3.63
CA VAL A 22 -4.04 3.67 4.00
C VAL A 22 -5.19 4.66 4.16
N ASP A 23 -5.71 4.76 5.38
CA ASP A 23 -6.81 5.69 5.74
C ASP A 23 -6.32 7.02 6.34
N GLY A 24 -4.99 7.20 6.47
CA GLY A 24 -4.37 8.39 7.05
C GLY A 24 -4.46 8.50 8.57
N ARG A 25 -5.05 7.51 9.26
CA ARG A 25 -5.09 7.42 10.73
C ARG A 25 -4.21 6.30 11.27
N ARG A 26 -4.11 5.19 10.53
CA ARG A 26 -3.27 4.04 10.90
C ARG A 26 -1.80 4.29 10.62
N SER A 27 -0.94 3.84 11.53
CA SER A 27 0.51 3.84 11.30
C SER A 27 0.92 2.76 10.32
N VAL A 28 2.10 2.91 9.71
CA VAL A 28 2.66 1.92 8.76
C VAL A 28 2.72 0.52 9.38
N ALA A 29 3.12 0.40 10.65
CA ALA A 29 3.16 -0.89 11.35
C ALA A 29 1.78 -1.57 11.45
N ASP A 30 0.72 -0.78 11.64
CA ASP A 30 -0.66 -1.26 11.74
C ASP A 30 -1.15 -1.77 10.36
N ILE A 31 -0.81 -1.04 9.30
CA ILE A 31 -1.09 -1.43 7.91
C ILE A 31 -0.34 -2.73 7.56
N VAL A 32 0.95 -2.85 7.92
CA VAL A 32 1.73 -4.08 7.71
C VAL A 32 1.10 -5.25 8.44
N ALA A 33 0.68 -5.08 9.70
CA ALA A 33 0.04 -6.14 10.47
C ALA A 33 -1.29 -6.60 9.85
N ASP A 34 -2.13 -5.67 9.40
CA ASP A 34 -3.41 -5.96 8.75
C ASP A 34 -3.21 -6.70 7.41
N VAL A 35 -2.25 -6.23 6.61
CA VAL A 35 -1.89 -6.86 5.32
C VAL A 35 -1.31 -8.26 5.54
N ARG A 36 -0.43 -8.44 6.53
CA ARG A 36 0.13 -9.75 6.89
C ARG A 36 -0.94 -10.72 7.40
N ALA A 37 -1.94 -10.22 8.13
CA ALA A 37 -3.08 -11.03 8.56
C ALA A 37 -3.99 -11.43 7.39
N ALA A 38 -4.13 -10.57 6.38
CA ALA A 38 -4.90 -10.86 5.17
C ALA A 38 -4.19 -11.82 4.20
N PHE A 39 -2.85 -11.82 4.19
CA PHE A 39 -2.01 -12.64 3.31
C PHE A 39 -0.95 -13.42 4.12
N PRO A 40 -1.35 -14.37 4.96
CA PRO A 40 -0.42 -15.12 5.83
C PRO A 40 0.53 -16.05 5.06
N ASP A 41 0.19 -16.39 3.81
CA ASP A 41 0.96 -17.25 2.92
C ASP A 41 2.10 -16.49 2.19
N VAL A 42 2.08 -15.15 2.25
CA VAL A 42 3.06 -14.28 1.61
C VAL A 42 4.14 -13.96 2.63
N GLY A 43 5.40 -14.23 2.28
CA GLY A 43 6.58 -14.07 3.14
C GLY A 43 6.89 -12.61 3.50
N ASP A 44 7.91 -12.04 2.86
CA ASP A 44 8.44 -10.67 3.09
C ASP A 44 7.46 -9.54 2.73
N ILE A 45 6.24 -9.59 3.25
CA ILE A 45 5.16 -8.64 2.97
C ILE A 45 5.42 -7.26 3.58
N GLU A 46 6.20 -7.18 4.65
CA GLU A 46 6.59 -5.90 5.25
C GLU A 46 7.41 -5.07 4.27
N SER A 47 8.43 -5.66 3.65
CA SER A 47 9.24 -5.01 2.62
C SER A 47 8.41 -4.59 1.40
N ASP A 48 7.45 -5.43 0.99
CA ASP A 48 6.55 -5.14 -0.13
C ASP A 48 5.61 -3.96 0.19
N VAL A 49 5.06 -3.93 1.42
CA VAL A 49 4.21 -2.82 1.91
C VAL A 49 5.01 -1.51 1.97
N ILE A 50 6.24 -1.54 2.50
CA ILE A 50 7.08 -0.33 2.58
C ILE A 50 7.41 0.18 1.18
N ALA A 51 7.82 -0.70 0.26
CA ALA A 51 8.10 -0.33 -1.13
C ALA A 51 6.86 0.25 -1.82
N MET A 52 5.67 -0.29 -1.54
CA MET A 52 4.42 0.23 -2.07
C MET A 52 4.04 1.61 -1.53
N LEU A 53 4.25 1.84 -0.24
CA LEU A 53 4.02 3.15 0.37
C LEU A 53 4.99 4.19 -0.19
N ASP A 54 6.25 3.81 -0.39
CA ASP A 54 7.26 4.69 -0.98
C ASP A 54 6.90 5.05 -2.43
N LEU A 55 6.55 4.04 -3.24
CA LEU A 55 6.06 4.24 -4.61
C LEU A 55 4.81 5.14 -4.65
N ALA A 56 3.88 4.95 -3.71
CA ALA A 56 2.67 5.76 -3.63
C ALA A 56 2.99 7.22 -3.28
N VAL A 57 4.02 7.48 -2.48
CA VAL A 57 4.51 8.84 -2.23
C VAL A 57 5.23 9.41 -3.46
N GLU A 58 6.09 8.63 -4.12
CA GLU A 58 6.77 9.05 -5.36
C GLU A 58 5.78 9.40 -6.48
N LYS A 59 4.68 8.65 -6.57
CA LYS A 59 3.59 8.89 -7.52
C LYS A 59 2.63 10.01 -7.08
N ALA A 60 2.89 10.66 -5.94
CA ALA A 60 2.02 11.68 -5.33
C ALA A 60 0.59 11.20 -5.08
N TRP A 61 0.40 9.90 -4.81
CA TRP A 61 -0.87 9.32 -4.40
C TRP A 61 -1.11 9.45 -2.90
N LEU A 62 -0.02 9.45 -2.14
CA LEU A 62 0.00 9.64 -0.70
C LEU A 62 0.98 10.77 -0.37
N GLU A 63 0.65 11.56 0.64
CA GLU A 63 1.58 12.50 1.25
C GLU A 63 2.00 11.99 2.63
N LYS A 64 3.31 12.01 2.92
CA LYS A 64 3.79 11.91 4.29
C LYS A 64 3.43 13.20 5.02
N ARG A 65 2.45 13.12 5.92
CA ARG A 65 2.24 14.19 6.90
C ARG A 65 3.45 14.22 7.84
N ALA A 66 4.16 15.35 7.81
CA ALA A 66 5.19 15.70 8.79
C ALA A 66 4.57 16.19 10.10
#